data_AF-A0A8J2AKH5-F1
#
_entry.id   AF-A0A8J2AKH5-F1
#
_cell.length_a   1.000
_cell.length_b   1.000
_cell.length_c   1.000
_cell.angle_alpha   90.00
_cell.angle_beta   90.00
_cell.angle_gamma   90.00
#
_symmetry.space_group_name_H-M   'P 1'
#
loop_
_entity.id
_entity.type
_entity.pdbx_description
1 polymer ?
#
loop_
_entity_poly.entity_id
_entity_poly.type
_entity_poly.pdbx_seq_one_letter_code
_entity_poly.pdbx_strand_id
1 'polypeptide(L)'
;MTSSRQKHQRAEHSGKHGGKESGKGAVVGIVFAVALAAGLYMFRGPVGSFVLPKFVLTKTTSAKKPDGEFALLGWANWLEKVGTSADVVRCCYAVNFKEMHDSWCSTNSSLSMMDDGIKILSQCSENLRGRTEYPIESFHADKYEGKVRHSTRGSGAVFLISEFKRRASRLKTAKPSDAISPMAGSPVCKILEGCANDKTKGEKPCREVRKLLGDCFA
;
A
#
# COMPACT_ATOMS: atom_id res chain seq x y z
N MET A 1 28.47 88.12 16.26
CA MET A 1 27.48 88.77 15.37
C MET A 1 27.08 87.75 14.32
N THR A 2 25.78 87.41 14.27
CA THR A 2 25.02 86.73 13.18
C THR A 2 25.70 85.51 12.52
N SER A 3 25.14 84.30 12.51
CA SER A 3 23.81 83.98 12.02
C SER A 3 23.53 82.47 12.17
N SER A 4 22.36 82.19 12.74
CA SER A 4 21.40 81.10 12.58
C SER A 4 21.66 79.83 11.74
N ARG A 5 20.98 78.76 12.23
CA ARG A 5 20.41 77.56 11.58
C ARG A 5 21.28 76.30 11.54
N GLN A 6 20.79 75.08 11.81
CA GLN A 6 19.56 74.55 12.43
C GLN A 6 19.83 73.04 12.60
N LYS A 7 19.52 72.48 13.77
CA LYS A 7 19.60 71.04 14.07
C LYS A 7 18.42 70.26 13.45
N HIS A 8 18.68 68.98 13.21
CA HIS A 8 17.76 67.82 13.24
C HIS A 8 16.76 67.55 12.10
N GLN A 9 17.03 66.43 11.42
CA GLN A 9 16.21 65.23 11.27
C GLN A 9 14.79 65.28 10.62
N ARG A 10 14.70 64.43 9.58
CA ARG A 10 13.67 63.41 9.28
C ARG A 10 12.48 63.80 8.39
N ALA A 11 12.19 62.84 7.50
CA ALA A 11 10.94 62.60 6.74
C ALA A 11 10.63 63.67 5.66
N GLU A 12 10.19 63.37 4.44
CA GLU A 12 9.59 62.16 3.85
C GLU A 12 9.48 62.39 2.32
N HIS A 13 8.95 61.40 1.61
CA HIS A 13 8.50 61.35 0.20
C HIS A 13 9.57 60.98 -0.86
N SER A 14 9.33 60.03 -1.76
CA SER A 14 8.17 59.17 -2.03
C SER A 14 8.62 58.04 -2.96
N GLY A 15 8.24 56.80 -2.65
CA GLY A 15 8.46 55.61 -3.46
C GLY A 15 7.50 54.52 -3.00
N LYS A 16 6.25 54.67 -3.43
CA LYS A 16 5.04 53.89 -3.10
C LYS A 16 5.00 52.53 -3.80
N HIS A 17 4.45 51.54 -3.07
CA HIS A 17 3.74 50.32 -3.52
C HIS A 17 4.54 49.25 -4.32
N GLY A 18 4.40 47.93 -4.10
CA GLY A 18 3.46 47.18 -3.27
C GLY A 18 3.53 45.67 -3.56
N GLY A 19 2.75 44.89 -2.79
CA GLY A 19 2.33 43.51 -3.09
C GLY A 19 3.32 42.44 -2.64
N LYS A 20 3.23 41.83 -1.44
CA LYS A 20 2.20 40.84 -1.05
C LYS A 20 1.80 39.89 -2.19
N GLU A 21 2.74 39.09 -2.69
CA GLU A 21 2.42 37.91 -3.53
C GLU A 21 2.97 36.58 -2.98
N SER A 22 3.41 36.52 -1.72
CA SER A 22 3.98 35.28 -1.15
C SER A 22 2.98 34.39 -0.37
N GLY A 23 1.68 34.71 -0.37
CA GLY A 23 0.67 33.99 0.42
C GLY A 23 -0.22 33.05 -0.40
N LYS A 24 -0.57 33.43 -1.64
CA LYS A 24 -1.53 32.66 -2.45
C LYS A 24 -0.90 31.41 -3.06
N GLY A 25 0.36 31.45 -3.47
CA GLY A 25 1.07 30.28 -4.01
C GLY A 25 1.25 29.15 -2.97
N ALA A 26 1.53 29.51 -1.71
CA ALA A 26 1.61 28.55 -0.61
C ALA A 26 0.25 27.95 -0.27
N VAL A 27 -0.81 28.77 -0.22
CA VAL A 27 -2.19 28.30 0.04
C VAL A 27 -2.70 27.41 -1.09
N VAL A 28 -2.45 27.76 -2.36
CA VAL A 28 -2.80 26.92 -3.51
C VAL A 28 -2.01 25.61 -3.49
N GLY A 29 -0.71 25.64 -3.18
CA GLY A 29 0.11 24.43 -3.03
C GLY A 29 -0.36 23.52 -1.89
N ILE A 30 -0.76 24.09 -0.75
CA ILE A 30 -1.32 23.34 0.39
C ILE A 30 -2.68 22.75 0.03
N VAL A 31 -3.57 23.52 -0.60
CA VAL A 31 -4.89 23.02 -1.04
C VAL A 31 -4.72 21.91 -2.07
N PHE A 32 -3.76 22.01 -2.99
CA PHE A 32 -3.46 20.95 -3.95
C PHE A 32 -2.88 19.71 -3.28
N ALA A 33 -1.98 19.87 -2.31
CA ALA A 33 -1.42 18.76 -1.53
C ALA A 33 -2.49 18.08 -0.65
N VAL A 34 -3.38 18.86 -0.03
CA VAL A 34 -4.51 18.34 0.76
C VAL A 34 -5.54 17.68 -0.15
N ALA A 35 -5.83 18.21 -1.33
CA ALA A 35 -6.72 17.60 -2.31
C ALA A 35 -6.12 16.32 -2.92
N LEU A 36 -4.81 16.28 -3.15
CA LEU A 36 -4.10 15.06 -3.55
C LEU A 36 -4.07 14.05 -2.41
N ALA A 37 -3.84 14.47 -1.17
CA ALA A 37 -3.88 13.60 0.01
C ALA A 37 -5.30 13.08 0.26
N ALA A 38 -6.33 13.90 0.09
CA ALA A 38 -7.74 13.54 0.20
C ALA A 38 -8.19 12.65 -0.97
N GLY A 39 -7.70 12.91 -2.18
CA GLY A 39 -7.88 12.05 -3.35
C GLY A 39 -7.20 10.70 -3.17
N LEU A 40 -5.96 10.68 -2.66
CA LEU A 40 -5.24 9.47 -2.25
C LEU A 40 -5.97 8.75 -1.11
N TYR A 41 -6.62 9.49 -0.19
CA TYR A 41 -7.38 8.96 0.95
C TYR A 41 -8.70 8.33 0.52
N MET A 42 -9.45 8.98 -0.37
CA MET A 42 -10.76 8.52 -0.86
C MET A 42 -10.63 7.50 -2.00
N PHE A 43 -9.55 7.56 -2.78
CA PHE A 43 -9.24 6.61 -3.86
C PHE A 43 -8.00 5.76 -3.52
N ARG A 44 -7.80 5.37 -2.26
CA ARG A 44 -6.65 4.54 -1.82
C ARG A 44 -6.43 3.30 -2.67
N GLY A 45 -7.50 2.56 -2.94
CA GLY A 45 -7.46 1.38 -3.81
C GLY A 45 -7.07 1.75 -5.26
N PRO A 46 -7.82 2.63 -5.95
CA PRO A 46 -7.54 2.98 -7.34
C PRO A 46 -6.20 3.70 -7.57
N VAL A 47 -5.85 4.72 -6.78
CA VAL A 47 -4.62 5.50 -6.97
C VAL A 47 -3.38 4.69 -6.57
N GLY A 48 -3.48 3.91 -5.48
CA GLY A 48 -2.46 2.92 -5.11
C GLY A 48 -2.21 1.89 -6.21
N SER A 49 -3.28 1.43 -6.88
CA SER A 49 -3.20 0.44 -7.97
C SER A 49 -2.72 1.04 -9.30
N PHE A 50 -2.93 2.34 -9.58
CA PHE A 50 -2.70 2.92 -10.91
C PHE A 50 -1.41 3.74 -11.02
N VAL A 51 -0.99 4.44 -9.96
CA VAL A 51 0.11 5.43 -10.03
C VAL A 51 1.45 4.82 -9.60
N LEU A 52 1.47 3.98 -8.57
CA LEU A 52 2.73 3.47 -7.98
C LEU A 52 3.40 2.34 -8.76
N PRO A 53 2.68 1.34 -9.30
CA PRO A 53 3.26 0.34 -10.19
C PRO A 53 3.95 0.94 -11.43
N LYS A 54 3.50 2.11 -11.89
CA LYS A 54 3.96 2.73 -13.14
C LYS A 54 5.15 3.67 -12.96
N PHE A 55 5.28 4.35 -11.83
CA PHE A 55 6.25 5.46 -11.69
C PHE A 55 7.30 5.30 -10.58
N VAL A 56 7.08 4.44 -9.57
CA VAL A 56 7.96 4.41 -8.37
C VAL A 56 8.60 3.05 -8.12
N LEU A 57 7.92 1.94 -8.45
CA LEU A 57 8.45 0.60 -8.22
C LEU A 57 9.34 0.17 -9.41
N THR A 58 10.65 0.03 -9.18
CA THR A 58 11.57 -0.58 -10.16
C THR A 58 11.04 -1.94 -10.58
N LYS A 59 10.81 -2.09 -11.90
CA LYS A 59 9.77 -2.94 -12.50
C LYS A 59 9.84 -4.45 -12.29
N THR A 60 10.81 -5.03 -11.61
CA THR A 60 10.91 -6.50 -11.53
C THR A 60 11.79 -6.95 -10.37
N THR A 61 11.29 -7.89 -9.56
CA THR A 61 12.09 -8.65 -8.61
C THR A 61 13.20 -9.44 -9.31
N SER A 62 14.38 -9.46 -8.71
CA SER A 62 15.47 -10.34 -9.11
C SER A 62 16.03 -11.08 -7.90
N ALA A 63 16.73 -12.19 -8.13
CA ALA A 63 17.39 -12.95 -7.05
C ALA A 63 18.39 -12.10 -6.23
N LYS A 64 18.94 -11.03 -6.81
CA LYS A 64 19.90 -10.12 -6.16
C LYS A 64 19.23 -8.94 -5.44
N LYS A 65 18.00 -8.58 -5.82
CA LYS A 65 17.20 -7.48 -5.26
C LYS A 65 15.73 -7.89 -5.25
N PRO A 66 15.21 -8.39 -4.12
CA PRO A 66 13.83 -8.84 -4.00
C PRO A 66 12.84 -7.68 -3.82
N ASP A 67 13.14 -6.48 -4.29
CA ASP A 67 12.37 -5.29 -3.92
C ASP A 67 11.08 -5.13 -4.74
N GLY A 68 11.01 -5.54 -6.00
CA GLY A 68 9.91 -5.18 -6.92
C GLY A 68 8.48 -5.43 -6.38
N GLU A 69 7.96 -6.62 -6.66
CA GLU A 69 6.61 -7.02 -6.29
C GLU A 69 6.43 -7.11 -4.75
N PHE A 70 7.49 -7.42 -4.01
CA PHE A 70 7.42 -7.48 -2.55
C PHE A 70 7.33 -6.10 -1.88
N ALA A 71 7.98 -5.06 -2.41
CA ALA A 71 7.79 -3.70 -1.91
C ALA A 71 6.39 -3.18 -2.18
N LEU A 72 5.73 -3.62 -3.27
CA LEU A 72 4.32 -3.31 -3.48
C LEU A 72 3.45 -3.90 -2.37
N LEU A 73 3.66 -5.17 -2.03
CA LEU A 73 2.91 -5.81 -0.94
C LEU A 73 3.19 -5.14 0.41
N GLY A 74 4.44 -4.78 0.67
CA GLY A 74 4.83 -3.99 1.84
C GLY A 74 4.17 -2.62 1.89
N TRP A 75 4.09 -1.94 0.75
CA TRP A 75 3.40 -0.66 0.64
C TRP A 75 1.88 -0.80 0.83
N ALA A 76 1.29 -1.89 0.34
CA ALA A 76 -0.11 -2.21 0.57
C ALA A 76 -0.39 -2.42 2.08
N ASN A 77 0.46 -3.18 2.78
CA ASN A 77 0.39 -3.32 4.24
C ASN A 77 0.52 -1.95 4.95
N TRP A 78 1.45 -1.10 4.50
CA TRP A 78 1.65 0.24 5.07
C TRP A 78 0.44 1.16 4.86
N LEU A 79 -0.22 1.12 3.70
CA LEU A 79 -1.43 1.90 3.44
C LEU A 79 -2.56 1.57 4.42
N GLU A 80 -2.78 0.28 4.69
CA GLU A 80 -3.79 -0.18 5.64
C GLU A 80 -3.48 0.32 7.06
N LYS A 81 -2.19 0.48 7.41
CA LYS A 81 -1.72 1.01 8.69
C LYS A 81 -1.93 2.53 8.83
N VAL A 82 -1.56 3.32 7.82
CA VAL A 82 -1.55 4.80 7.91
C VAL A 82 -2.93 5.41 7.72
N GLY A 83 -3.87 4.71 7.09
CA GLY A 83 -5.14 5.30 6.68
C GLY A 83 -6.23 5.41 7.75
N THR A 84 -6.07 4.90 8.97
CA THR A 84 -7.22 4.38 9.73
C THR A 84 -7.19 4.62 11.25
N SER A 85 -8.36 4.95 11.82
CA SER A 85 -8.63 5.05 13.26
C SER A 85 -8.77 3.66 13.92
N ALA A 86 -8.69 3.59 15.25
CA ALA A 86 -8.71 2.34 16.02
C ALA A 86 -9.96 1.46 15.76
N ASP A 87 -11.06 2.06 15.32
CA ASP A 87 -12.35 1.38 15.08
C ASP A 87 -12.52 0.80 13.67
N VAL A 88 -11.48 0.90 12.82
CA VAL A 88 -11.55 0.41 11.43
C VAL A 88 -10.99 -1.00 11.33
N VAL A 89 -11.77 -1.87 10.68
CA VAL A 89 -11.35 -3.23 10.28
C VAL A 89 -10.30 -3.15 9.18
N ARG A 90 -9.22 -3.91 9.32
CA ARG A 90 -8.07 -3.87 8.39
C ARG A 90 -7.64 -5.27 8.04
N CYS A 91 -7.38 -5.53 6.77
CA CYS A 91 -6.75 -6.75 6.32
C CYS A 91 -5.32 -6.49 5.87
N CYS A 92 -4.45 -7.45 6.12
CA CYS A 92 -3.02 -7.26 5.94
C CYS A 92 -2.35 -8.60 5.60
N TYR A 93 -1.30 -8.58 4.76
CA TYR A 93 -0.64 -9.82 4.37
C TYR A 93 0.18 -10.40 5.53
N ALA A 94 -0.08 -11.67 5.86
CA ALA A 94 0.77 -12.40 6.81
C ALA A 94 2.13 -12.73 6.16
N VAL A 95 3.23 -12.61 6.93
CA VAL A 95 4.55 -13.09 6.50
C VAL A 95 4.65 -14.61 6.69
N ASN A 96 3.81 -15.34 5.96
CA ASN A 96 3.86 -16.79 5.84
C ASN A 96 4.21 -17.16 4.39
N PHE A 97 5.50 -17.40 4.13
CA PHE A 97 6.01 -17.62 2.78
C PHE A 97 5.35 -18.81 2.06
N LYS A 98 4.96 -19.85 2.80
CA LYS A 98 4.26 -21.00 2.21
C LYS A 98 2.88 -20.60 1.71
N GLU A 99 2.06 -19.97 2.56
CA GLU A 99 0.70 -19.58 2.18
C GLU A 99 0.73 -18.46 1.09
N MET A 100 1.72 -17.57 1.14
CA MET A 100 1.97 -16.59 0.08
C MET A 100 2.37 -17.27 -1.24
N HIS A 101 3.28 -18.25 -1.21
CA HIS A 101 3.65 -19.03 -2.40
C HIS A 101 2.40 -19.71 -2.99
N ASP A 102 1.62 -20.39 -2.16
CA ASP A 102 0.44 -21.13 -2.63
C ASP A 102 -0.62 -20.18 -3.21
N SER A 103 -0.80 -19.00 -2.62
CA SER A 103 -1.78 -18.00 -3.09
C SER A 103 -1.34 -17.33 -4.39
N TRP A 104 -0.07 -16.91 -4.51
CA TRP A 104 0.39 -16.14 -5.68
C TRP A 104 0.92 -17.02 -6.82
N CYS A 105 1.61 -18.11 -6.48
CA CYS A 105 2.46 -18.87 -7.39
C CYS A 105 1.93 -20.26 -7.74
N SER A 106 0.83 -20.71 -7.12
CA SER A 106 0.22 -21.97 -7.54
C SER A 106 -0.15 -21.93 -9.02
N THR A 107 -0.12 -23.07 -9.70
CA THR A 107 -0.43 -23.16 -11.13
C THR A 107 -1.82 -22.63 -11.47
N ASN A 108 -2.76 -22.70 -10.52
CA ASN A 108 -4.13 -22.24 -10.64
C ASN A 108 -4.33 -20.81 -10.10
N SER A 109 -3.28 -20.14 -9.62
CA SER A 109 -3.35 -18.76 -9.17
C SER A 109 -3.46 -17.84 -10.39
N SER A 110 -4.66 -17.38 -10.72
CA SER A 110 -4.85 -16.35 -11.74
C SER A 110 -4.54 -14.92 -11.21
N LEU A 111 -3.61 -14.80 -10.26
CA LEU A 111 -3.32 -13.55 -9.54
C LEU A 111 -2.01 -12.92 -10.00
N SER A 112 -2.02 -11.59 -10.10
CA SER A 112 -0.85 -10.75 -10.32
C SER A 112 -0.59 -9.94 -9.06
N MET A 113 0.57 -10.08 -8.41
CA MET A 113 0.92 -9.25 -7.25
C MET A 113 0.78 -7.75 -7.56
N MET A 114 1.15 -7.34 -8.78
CA MET A 114 1.09 -5.95 -9.20
C MET A 114 -0.34 -5.41 -9.34
N ASP A 115 -1.26 -6.22 -9.88
CA ASP A 115 -2.63 -5.78 -10.14
C ASP A 115 -3.59 -6.06 -8.99
N ASP A 116 -3.36 -7.16 -8.27
CA ASP A 116 -4.28 -7.69 -7.26
C ASP A 116 -3.82 -7.38 -5.82
N GLY A 117 -2.53 -7.12 -5.59
CA GLY A 117 -1.93 -6.93 -4.27
C GLY A 117 -2.68 -5.93 -3.37
N ILE A 118 -2.99 -4.74 -3.89
CA ILE A 118 -3.74 -3.73 -3.11
C ILE A 118 -5.23 -4.06 -3.07
N LYS A 119 -5.79 -4.57 -4.18
CA LYS A 119 -7.24 -4.82 -4.31
C LYS A 119 -7.73 -5.89 -3.35
N ILE A 120 -6.93 -6.93 -3.11
CA ILE A 120 -7.25 -8.01 -2.17
C ILE A 120 -7.39 -7.45 -0.75
N LEU A 121 -6.44 -6.65 -0.26
CA LEU A 121 -6.51 -6.05 1.08
C LEU A 121 -7.75 -5.15 1.21
N SER A 122 -7.96 -4.25 0.23
CA SER A 122 -9.10 -3.34 0.20
C SER A 122 -10.44 -4.10 0.27
N GLN A 123 -10.61 -5.14 -0.56
CA GLN A 123 -11.84 -5.93 -0.57
C GLN A 123 -12.02 -6.77 0.69
N CYS A 124 -10.94 -7.26 1.29
CA CYS A 124 -11.00 -7.95 2.57
C CYS A 124 -11.43 -6.99 3.68
N SER A 125 -10.79 -5.83 3.82
CA SER A 125 -11.15 -4.80 4.82
C SER A 125 -12.61 -4.36 4.68
N GLU A 126 -13.08 -4.13 3.45
CA GLU A 126 -14.48 -3.78 3.15
C GLU A 126 -15.45 -4.92 3.48
N ASN A 127 -15.12 -6.17 3.13
CA ASN A 127 -15.99 -7.32 3.39
C ASN A 127 -16.13 -7.62 4.89
N LEU A 128 -15.08 -7.40 5.66
CA LEU A 128 -15.08 -7.65 7.10
C LEU A 128 -15.65 -6.47 7.91
N ARG A 129 -15.85 -5.31 7.29
CA ARG A 129 -16.41 -4.14 7.96
C ARG A 129 -17.83 -4.42 8.46
N GLY A 130 -18.06 -4.21 9.75
CA GLY A 130 -19.38 -4.35 10.37
C GLY A 130 -19.82 -5.80 10.59
N ARG A 131 -18.95 -6.78 10.28
CA ARG A 131 -19.17 -8.18 10.64
C ARG A 131 -19.05 -8.35 12.15
N THR A 132 -20.03 -9.04 12.73
CA THR A 132 -20.15 -9.23 14.18
C THR A 132 -19.95 -10.69 14.60
N GLU A 133 -19.78 -11.62 13.67
CA GLU A 133 -19.49 -12.99 14.04
C GLU A 133 -18.06 -13.14 14.59
N TYR A 134 -17.89 -14.06 15.54
CA TYR A 134 -16.60 -14.38 16.13
C TYR A 134 -16.46 -15.89 16.32
N PRO A 135 -15.38 -16.53 15.84
CA PRO A 135 -14.27 -15.94 15.07
C PRO A 135 -14.63 -15.69 13.59
N ILE A 136 -14.05 -14.64 13.01
CA ILE A 136 -14.05 -14.46 11.54
C ILE A 136 -12.86 -15.25 10.98
N GLU A 137 -13.13 -16.27 10.18
CA GLU A 137 -12.11 -17.16 9.60
C GLU A 137 -11.88 -16.95 8.10
N SER A 138 -12.80 -16.28 7.42
CA SER A 138 -12.73 -16.05 5.98
C SER A 138 -13.38 -14.74 5.56
N PHE A 139 -12.99 -14.23 4.39
CA PHE A 139 -13.66 -13.15 3.68
C PHE A 139 -14.11 -13.64 2.30
N HIS A 140 -15.27 -13.17 1.85
CA HIS A 140 -15.86 -13.51 0.55
C HIS A 140 -16.34 -12.24 -0.15
N ALA A 141 -15.43 -11.55 -0.83
CA ALA A 141 -15.74 -10.34 -1.56
C ALA A 141 -16.22 -10.64 -3.00
N ASP A 142 -16.42 -9.58 -3.79
CA ASP A 142 -16.88 -9.67 -5.19
C ASP A 142 -15.86 -10.44 -6.05
N LYS A 143 -14.57 -10.08 -5.97
CA LYS A 143 -13.54 -10.64 -6.85
C LYS A 143 -12.62 -11.63 -6.17
N TYR A 144 -12.48 -11.55 -4.85
CA TYR A 144 -11.53 -12.35 -4.10
C TYR A 144 -12.19 -13.01 -2.90
N GLU A 145 -11.66 -14.16 -2.52
CA GLU A 145 -12.00 -14.83 -1.27
C GLU A 145 -10.74 -15.41 -0.65
N GLY A 146 -10.77 -15.60 0.66
CA GLY A 146 -9.60 -16.08 1.38
C GLY A 146 -9.85 -16.32 2.86
N LYS A 147 -8.84 -16.87 3.51
CA LYS A 147 -8.82 -17.11 4.95
C LYS A 147 -8.18 -15.94 5.67
N VAL A 148 -8.75 -15.58 6.81
CA VAL A 148 -8.22 -14.56 7.70
C VAL A 148 -8.04 -15.12 9.10
N ARG A 149 -7.09 -14.55 9.83
CA ARG A 149 -6.91 -14.79 11.25
C ARG A 149 -6.89 -13.46 11.97
N HIS A 150 -7.57 -13.38 13.11
CA HIS A 150 -7.50 -12.20 13.95
C HIS A 150 -6.06 -12.03 14.47
N SER A 151 -5.50 -10.82 14.36
CA SER A 151 -4.24 -10.54 15.04
C SER A 151 -4.48 -10.42 16.54
N THR A 152 -3.65 -11.07 17.34
CA THR A 152 -3.69 -11.02 18.80
C THR A 152 -2.83 -9.90 19.40
N ARG A 153 -2.34 -8.94 18.60
CA ARG A 153 -1.57 -7.80 19.10
C ARG A 153 -2.04 -6.46 18.51
N GLY A 154 -2.71 -5.65 19.35
CA GLY A 154 -3.06 -4.25 19.07
C GLY A 154 -4.54 -3.91 19.32
N SER A 155 -4.82 -2.65 19.67
CA SER A 155 -6.17 -2.07 19.72
C SER A 155 -6.66 -1.76 18.31
N GLY A 156 -7.48 -2.64 17.76
CA GLY A 156 -8.12 -2.53 16.44
C GLY A 156 -8.35 -3.91 15.81
N ALA A 157 -9.39 -4.04 14.99
CA ALA A 157 -9.74 -5.29 14.31
C ALA A 157 -8.83 -5.52 13.09
N VAL A 158 -7.57 -5.89 13.33
CA VAL A 158 -6.61 -6.26 12.29
C VAL A 158 -6.69 -7.76 11.99
N PHE A 159 -6.94 -8.09 10.73
CA PHE A 159 -7.01 -9.43 10.20
C PHE A 159 -5.79 -9.71 9.31
N LEU A 160 -5.13 -10.82 9.57
CA LEU A 160 -4.06 -11.32 8.72
C LEU A 160 -4.65 -12.24 7.67
N ILE A 161 -4.46 -11.91 6.40
CA ILE A 161 -4.81 -12.80 5.29
C ILE A 161 -3.72 -13.86 5.18
N SER A 162 -4.12 -15.13 5.31
CA SER A 162 -3.24 -16.29 5.18
C SER A 162 -3.29 -16.85 3.76
N GLU A 163 -4.48 -17.14 3.24
CA GLU A 163 -4.69 -17.74 1.92
C GLU A 163 -5.73 -16.94 1.15
N PHE A 164 -5.56 -16.77 -0.16
CA PHE A 164 -6.53 -16.04 -0.99
C PHE A 164 -6.46 -16.46 -2.45
N LYS A 165 -7.58 -16.28 -3.16
CA LYS A 165 -7.72 -16.58 -4.58
C LYS A 165 -8.76 -15.68 -5.24
N ARG A 166 -8.74 -15.63 -6.56
CA ARG A 166 -9.80 -14.98 -7.34
C ARG A 166 -11.06 -15.86 -7.33
N ARG A 167 -12.22 -15.25 -7.12
CA ARG A 167 -13.51 -15.95 -7.08
C ARG A 167 -13.93 -16.37 -8.49
N ALA A 168 -14.45 -17.59 -8.62
CA ALA A 168 -14.76 -18.19 -9.92
C ALA A 168 -16.03 -17.63 -10.61
N SER A 169 -16.72 -16.64 -10.05
CA SER A 169 -18.05 -16.22 -10.54
C SER A 169 -18.07 -15.59 -11.95
N ARG A 170 -16.89 -15.35 -12.57
CA ARG A 170 -16.74 -14.95 -13.98
C ARG A 170 -15.88 -15.89 -14.83
N LEU A 171 -15.54 -17.09 -14.35
CA LEU A 171 -14.75 -18.08 -15.09
C LEU A 171 -15.59 -19.04 -15.94
N LYS A 172 -16.89 -18.77 -16.13
CA LYS A 172 -17.80 -19.62 -16.94
C LYS A 172 -17.46 -19.72 -18.44
N THR A 173 -16.36 -19.11 -18.90
CA THR A 173 -15.97 -19.11 -20.32
C THR A 173 -14.48 -19.33 -20.61
N ALA A 174 -13.62 -19.56 -19.62
CA ALA A 174 -12.22 -19.88 -19.87
C ALA A 174 -12.01 -21.39 -19.83
N LYS A 175 -11.40 -21.95 -20.89
CA LYS A 175 -10.94 -23.35 -20.88
C LYS A 175 -9.91 -23.53 -19.75
N PRO A 176 -9.86 -24.71 -19.09
CA PRO A 176 -8.91 -24.97 -18.02
C PRO A 176 -7.43 -24.86 -18.43
N SER A 177 -7.12 -24.77 -19.73
CA SER A 177 -5.76 -24.57 -20.26
C SER A 177 -5.20 -23.15 -20.14
N ASP A 178 -6.04 -22.15 -19.87
CA ASP A 178 -5.65 -20.73 -19.99
C ASP A 178 -5.43 -20.05 -18.63
N ALA A 179 -5.64 -20.77 -17.52
CA ALA A 179 -5.48 -20.26 -16.16
C ALA A 179 -4.07 -20.50 -15.59
N ILE A 180 -3.03 -20.41 -16.42
CA ILE A 180 -1.65 -20.49 -15.93
C ILE A 180 -1.37 -19.21 -15.13
N SER A 181 -0.82 -19.38 -13.92
CA SER A 181 -0.43 -18.21 -13.13
C SER A 181 0.49 -17.29 -13.90
N PRO A 182 0.19 -15.98 -14.00
CA PRO A 182 1.08 -15.02 -14.64
C PRO A 182 2.42 -14.90 -13.90
N MET A 183 2.52 -15.48 -12.71
CA MET A 183 3.73 -15.52 -11.90
C MET A 183 4.46 -16.87 -11.96
N ALA A 184 3.89 -17.90 -12.61
CA ALA A 184 4.52 -19.21 -12.71
C ALA A 184 5.94 -19.09 -13.31
N GLY A 185 6.94 -19.62 -12.59
CA GLY A 185 8.36 -19.55 -13.01
C GLY A 185 9.03 -18.17 -12.84
N SER A 186 8.31 -17.16 -12.34
CA SER A 186 8.87 -15.83 -12.06
C SER A 186 9.93 -15.87 -10.95
N PRO A 187 10.87 -14.89 -10.92
CA PRO A 187 11.83 -14.76 -9.83
C PRO A 187 11.17 -14.63 -8.46
N VAL A 188 9.99 -14.01 -8.39
CA VAL A 188 9.19 -13.87 -7.16
C VAL A 188 8.81 -15.24 -6.61
N CYS A 189 8.30 -16.12 -7.47
CA CYS A 189 7.88 -17.45 -7.06
C CYS A 189 9.05 -18.33 -6.63
N LYS A 190 10.21 -18.22 -7.28
CA LYS A 190 11.44 -18.90 -6.84
C LYS A 190 11.89 -18.42 -5.46
N ILE A 191 11.79 -17.12 -5.18
CA ILE A 191 12.13 -16.57 -3.87
C ILE A 191 11.13 -17.06 -2.82
N LEU A 192 9.82 -17.03 -3.11
CA LEU A 192 8.80 -17.52 -2.19
C LEU A 192 8.93 -19.01 -1.91
N GLU A 193 9.18 -19.83 -2.94
CA GLU A 193 9.44 -21.27 -2.81
C GLU A 193 10.67 -21.53 -1.93
N GLY A 194 11.76 -20.82 -2.18
CA GLY A 194 12.95 -20.85 -1.33
C GLY A 194 12.64 -20.45 0.12
N CYS A 195 11.85 -19.39 0.34
CA CYS A 195 11.53 -18.95 1.69
C CYS A 195 10.47 -19.80 2.41
N ALA A 196 9.67 -20.57 1.66
CA ALA A 196 8.72 -21.53 2.19
C ALA A 196 9.40 -22.81 2.71
N ASN A 197 10.61 -23.11 2.21
CA ASN A 197 11.41 -24.22 2.70
C ASN A 197 12.13 -23.86 4.02
N ASP A 198 11.92 -24.67 5.05
CA ASP A 198 12.44 -24.43 6.40
C ASP A 198 13.97 -24.32 6.45
N LYS A 199 14.69 -24.97 5.52
CA LYS A 199 16.16 -24.92 5.45
C LYS A 199 16.69 -23.56 5.01
N THR A 200 15.91 -22.81 4.24
CA THR A 200 16.33 -21.57 3.55
C THR A 200 15.56 -20.35 4.05
N LYS A 201 14.57 -20.54 4.93
CA LYS A 201 13.76 -19.48 5.59
C LYS A 201 14.56 -18.39 6.29
N GLY A 202 15.79 -18.71 6.73
CA GLY A 202 16.70 -17.79 7.41
C GLY A 202 17.60 -16.98 6.48
N GLU A 203 17.61 -17.25 5.18
CA GLU A 203 18.55 -16.63 4.23
C GLU A 203 18.28 -15.14 4.00
N LYS A 204 19.29 -14.42 3.50
CA LYS A 204 19.23 -12.99 3.19
C LYS A 204 17.97 -12.59 2.39
N PRO A 205 17.62 -13.23 1.26
CA PRO A 205 16.41 -12.86 0.51
C PRO A 205 15.13 -12.95 1.35
N CYS A 206 14.99 -13.98 2.21
CA CYS A 206 13.80 -14.15 3.05
C CYS A 206 13.71 -13.09 4.15
N ARG A 207 14.86 -12.68 4.71
CA ARG A 207 14.91 -11.58 5.68
C ARG A 207 14.56 -10.23 5.04
N GLU A 208 15.06 -9.96 3.84
CA GLU A 208 14.72 -8.74 3.11
C GLU A 208 13.24 -8.72 2.74
N VAL A 209 12.67 -9.81 2.21
CA VAL A 209 11.23 -9.87 1.90
C VAL A 209 10.39 -9.67 3.16
N ARG A 210 10.75 -10.29 4.29
CA ARG A 210 10.07 -10.06 5.57
C ARG A 210 10.11 -8.58 5.98
N LYS A 211 11.27 -7.94 5.83
CA LYS A 211 11.45 -6.52 6.13
C LYS A 211 10.62 -5.62 5.20
N LEU A 212 10.56 -5.96 3.91
CA LEU A 212 9.78 -5.24 2.90
C LEU A 212 8.28 -5.34 3.18
N LEU A 213 7.77 -6.55 3.41
CA LEU A 213 6.37 -6.76 3.79
C LEU A 213 6.01 -6.01 5.08
N GLY A 214 7.00 -5.86 5.96
CA GLY A 214 6.87 -5.19 7.23
C GLY A 214 5.95 -5.93 8.19
N ASP A 215 5.80 -5.37 9.38
CA ASP A 215 4.79 -5.84 10.32
C ASP A 215 3.48 -5.11 10.06
N CYS A 216 2.39 -5.87 10.05
CA CYS A 216 1.03 -5.34 10.03
C CYS A 216 0.59 -4.72 11.36
N PHE A 217 1.52 -4.60 12.31
CA PHE A 217 1.31 -4.09 13.66
C PHE A 217 2.03 -2.76 13.85
N ALA A 218 1.51 -1.94 14.76
CA ALA A 218 2.15 -0.70 15.21
C ALA A 218 3.30 -1.01 16.15
#